data_AF-A0A7C0UUH0-F1
#
_entry.id   AF-A0A7C0UUH0-F1
#
_cell.length_a   1.000
_cell.length_b   1.000
_cell.length_c   1.000
_cell.angle_alpha   90.00
_cell.angle_beta   90.00
_cell.angle_gamma   90.00
#
_symmetry.space_group_name_H-M   'P 1'
#
loop_
_entity.id
_entity.type
_entity.pdbx_description
1 polymer ?
#
loop_
_entity_poly.entity_id
_entity_poly.type
_entity_poly.pdbx_seq_one_letter_code
_entity_poly.pdbx_strand_id
1 'polypeptide(L)'
;MASTQANPSASVLFVHPNSDLMYPCELPLSVPALIKRIPADVFGCYGRELSADAVRKCQVVLIDVHWYHQLKEAVRLAERIKRVNPDAHIVAGGLTASLYAHILAERYDFD
;
A
#
# COMPACT_ATOMS: atom_id res chain seq x y z
N MET A 1 3.78 19.21 -15.20
CA MET A 1 3.54 17.85 -15.73
C MET A 1 4.66 16.96 -15.21
N ALA A 2 4.41 16.24 -14.11
CA ALA A 2 5.39 15.32 -13.55
C ALA A 2 5.45 14.07 -14.44
N SER A 3 6.65 13.75 -14.91
CA SER A 3 6.91 12.57 -15.74
C SER A 3 6.54 11.30 -14.98
N THR A 4 5.73 10.45 -15.61
CA THR A 4 5.52 9.06 -15.19
C THR A 4 6.85 8.32 -15.30
N GLN A 5 7.63 8.27 -14.21
CA GLN A 5 8.83 7.44 -14.16
C GLN A 5 8.39 5.98 -14.26
N ALA A 6 8.91 5.27 -15.26
CA ALA A 6 8.67 3.84 -15.41
C ALA A 6 9.21 3.12 -14.17
N ASN A 7 8.31 2.48 -13.41
CA ASN A 7 8.68 1.82 -12.16
C ASN A 7 9.58 0.59 -12.41
N PRO A 8 10.61 0.39 -11.57
CA PRO A 8 11.41 -0.82 -11.60
C PRO A 8 10.54 -2.05 -11.29
N SER A 9 11.02 -3.22 -11.68
CA SER A 9 10.41 -4.54 -11.45
C SER A 9 10.45 -4.96 -9.96
N ALA A 10 9.99 -4.08 -9.08
CA ALA A 10 9.95 -4.32 -7.64
C ALA A 10 8.96 -5.45 -7.34
N SER A 11 9.41 -6.47 -6.63
CA SER A 11 8.55 -7.57 -6.15
C SER A 11 7.65 -7.12 -5.00
N VAL A 12 8.02 -6.04 -4.29
CA VAL A 12 7.25 -5.48 -3.18
C VAL A 12 6.90 -4.03 -3.46
N LEU A 13 5.62 -3.69 -3.36
CA LEU A 13 5.13 -2.31 -3.39
C LEU A 13 4.80 -1.85 -1.99
N PHE A 14 5.22 -0.65 -1.64
CA PHE A 14 4.72 0.08 -0.48
C PHE A 14 3.81 1.21 -0.97
N VAL A 15 2.56 1.23 -0.51
CA VAL A 15 1.56 2.18 -0.97
C VAL A 15 0.97 2.95 0.22
N HIS A 16 1.22 4.25 0.24
CA HIS A 16 0.58 5.14 1.20
C HIS A 16 -0.80 5.58 0.71
N PRO A 17 -1.90 5.30 1.46
CA PRO A 17 -3.22 5.79 1.10
C PRO A 17 -3.25 7.31 0.99
N ASN A 18 -3.99 7.82 0.02
CA ASN A 18 -4.20 9.26 -0.05
C ASN A 18 -5.04 9.72 1.15
N SER A 19 -4.74 10.90 1.67
CA SER A 19 -5.53 11.58 2.69
C SER A 19 -5.60 13.06 2.35
N ASP A 20 -6.80 13.62 2.43
CA ASP A 20 -7.03 15.07 2.32
C ASP A 20 -6.95 15.76 3.69
N LEU A 21 -6.71 14.99 4.76
CA LEU A 21 -6.69 15.47 6.15
C LEU A 21 -5.27 15.61 6.72
N MET A 22 -4.26 15.12 6.00
CA MET A 22 -2.86 15.14 6.44
C MET A 22 -1.93 15.62 5.33
N TYR A 23 -0.77 16.15 5.71
CA TYR A 23 0.25 16.50 4.75
C TYR A 23 0.87 15.25 4.13
N PRO A 24 1.17 15.24 2.81
CA PRO A 24 1.79 14.08 2.16
C PRO A 24 3.13 13.65 2.81
N CYS A 25 3.85 14.58 3.45
CA CYS A 25 5.12 14.27 4.12
C CYS A 25 4.95 13.54 5.46
N GLU A 26 3.72 13.37 5.97
CA GLU A 26 3.45 12.67 7.22
C GLU A 26 3.33 11.16 6.99
N LEU A 27 4.50 10.52 6.89
CA LEU A 27 4.60 9.06 6.79
C LEU A 27 4.89 8.46 8.18
N PRO A 28 4.23 7.34 8.56
CA PRO A 28 4.56 6.66 9.80
C PRO A 28 6.00 6.12 9.75
N LEU A 29 6.84 6.55 10.69
CA LEU A 29 8.27 6.19 10.77
C LEU A 29 8.53 4.67 10.83
N SER A 30 7.55 3.88 11.26
CA SER A 30 7.61 2.41 11.26
C SER A 30 7.76 1.84 9.84
N VAL A 31 7.22 2.52 8.82
CA VAL A 31 7.28 2.08 7.43
C VAL A 31 8.70 2.14 6.86
N PRO A 32 9.41 3.29 6.84
CA PRO A 32 10.79 3.34 6.36
C PRO A 32 11.72 2.38 7.11
N ALA A 33 11.46 2.18 8.41
CA ALA A 33 12.21 1.25 9.24
C ALA A 33 12.02 -0.22 8.82
N LEU A 34 10.81 -0.60 8.41
CA LEU A 34 10.49 -1.94 7.92
C LEU A 34 11.02 -2.18 6.51
N ILE A 35 10.88 -1.20 5.61
CA ILE A 35 11.35 -1.30 4.21
C ILE A 35 12.83 -1.72 4.15
N LYS A 36 13.67 -1.13 5.00
CA LYS A 36 15.12 -1.44 5.05
C LYS A 36 15.44 -2.88 5.52
N ARG A 37 14.47 -3.58 6.10
CA ARG A 37 14.63 -4.97 6.58
C ARG A 37 14.08 -6.00 5.61
N ILE A 38 13.37 -5.59 4.57
CA ILE A 38 12.83 -6.50 3.55
C ILE A 38 13.97 -6.87 2.60
N PRO A 39 14.31 -8.16 2.43
CA PRO A 39 15.40 -8.61 1.57
C PRO A 39 14.95 -8.67 0.09
N ALA A 40 14.30 -7.60 -0.39
CA ALA A 40 13.78 -7.47 -1.73
C ALA A 40 13.72 -6.00 -2.15
N ASP A 41 13.63 -5.75 -3.46
CA ASP A 41 13.43 -4.40 -3.97
C ASP A 41 12.02 -3.92 -3.62
N VAL A 42 11.96 -2.87 -2.80
CA VAL A 42 10.73 -2.21 -2.39
C VAL A 42 10.60 -0.89 -3.12
N PHE A 43 9.49 -0.71 -3.83
CA PHE A 43 9.14 0.56 -4.44
C PHE A 43 8.01 1.23 -3.66
N GLY A 44 8.24 2.46 -3.20
CA GLY A 44 7.26 3.25 -2.44
C GLY A 44 6.56 4.28 -3.31
N CYS A 45 5.24 4.41 -3.18
CA CYS A 45 4.46 5.47 -3.84
C CYS A 45 3.20 5.85 -3.05
N TYR A 46 2.60 6.99 -3.39
CA TYR A 46 1.25 7.33 -2.93
C TYR A 46 0.19 6.59 -3.75
N GLY A 47 -1.00 6.36 -3.19
CA GLY A 47 -2.10 5.67 -3.88
C GLY A 47 -2.52 6.30 -5.23
N ARG A 48 -2.30 7.62 -5.39
CA ARG A 48 -2.52 8.36 -6.65
C ARG A 48 -1.43 8.12 -7.71
N GLU A 49 -0.24 7.68 -7.31
CA GLU A 49 0.91 7.41 -8.18
C GLU A 49 0.99 5.92 -8.57
N LEU A 50 0.23 5.06 -7.89
CA LEU A 50 0.24 3.62 -8.12
C LEU A 50 -0.19 3.29 -9.55
N SER A 51 0.73 2.78 -10.36
CA SER A 51 0.46 2.39 -11.75
C SER A 51 0.00 0.94 -11.86
N ALA A 52 -0.86 0.64 -12.84
CA ALA A 52 -1.31 -0.73 -13.09
C ALA A 52 -0.15 -1.66 -13.45
N ASP A 53 0.87 -1.16 -14.16
CA ASP A 53 2.05 -1.94 -14.54
C ASP A 53 2.90 -2.33 -13.33
N ALA A 54 3.02 -1.47 -12.31
CA ALA A 54 3.67 -1.84 -11.06
C ALA A 54 2.88 -2.93 -10.35
N VAL A 55 1.55 -2.79 -10.26
CA VAL A 55 0.67 -3.77 -9.63
C VAL A 55 0.78 -5.15 -10.30
N ARG A 56 0.82 -5.21 -11.64
CA ARG A 56 0.97 -6.48 -12.38
C ARG A 56 2.28 -7.21 -12.11
N LYS A 57 3.34 -6.48 -11.75
CA LYS A 57 4.69 -7.03 -11.57
C LYS A 57 5.03 -7.35 -10.12
N CYS A 58 4.25 -6.85 -9.17
CA CYS A 58 4.49 -7.09 -7.76
C CYS A 58 3.90 -8.43 -7.29
N GLN A 59 4.47 -8.97 -6.22
CA GLN A 59 3.97 -10.15 -5.51
C GLN A 59 3.32 -9.75 -4.18
N VAL A 60 3.85 -8.71 -3.53
CA VAL A 60 3.38 -8.22 -2.24
C VAL A 60 3.12 -6.73 -2.32
N VAL A 61 2.00 -6.29 -1.77
CA VAL A 61 1.66 -4.88 -1.55
C VAL A 61 1.52 -4.64 -0.05
N LEU A 62 2.30 -3.70 0.45
CA LEU A 62 2.22 -3.19 1.81
C LEU A 62 1.43 -1.89 1.80
N ILE A 63 0.38 -1.80 2.59
CA ILE A 63 -0.44 -0.60 2.74
C ILE A 63 -0.34 -0.11 4.19
N ASP A 64 0.10 1.12 4.42
CA ASP A 64 0.06 1.68 5.76
C ASP A 64 -1.29 2.35 6.06
N VAL A 65 -1.90 1.94 7.17
CA VAL A 65 -3.15 2.47 7.69
C VAL A 65 -2.89 2.86 9.14
N HIS A 66 -2.28 4.03 9.32
CA HIS A 66 -1.96 4.53 10.65
C HIS A 66 -3.20 5.15 11.30
N TRP A 67 -3.95 5.97 10.55
CA TRP A 67 -5.11 6.69 11.05
C TRP A 67 -6.42 6.19 10.44
N TYR A 68 -7.49 6.24 11.24
CA TYR A 68 -8.81 5.72 10.87
C TYR A 68 -9.35 6.26 9.54
N HIS A 69 -9.10 7.54 9.24
CA HIS A 69 -9.58 8.16 8.01
C HIS A 69 -8.97 7.55 6.73
N GLN A 70 -7.82 6.88 6.84
CA GLN A 70 -7.17 6.20 5.71
C GLN A 70 -7.81 4.83 5.39
N LEU A 71 -8.60 4.27 6.31
CA LEU A 71 -9.13 2.91 6.18
C LEU A 71 -9.98 2.73 4.92
N LYS A 72 -10.84 3.70 4.61
CA LYS A 72 -11.69 3.67 3.41
C LYS A 72 -10.85 3.65 2.12
N GLU A 73 -9.80 4.46 2.06
CA GLU A 73 -8.92 4.51 0.89
C GLU A 73 -8.03 3.26 0.80
N ALA A 74 -7.62 2.68 1.93
CA ALA A 74 -6.90 1.40 1.95
C ALA A 74 -7.74 0.26 1.36
N VAL A 75 -9.02 0.17 1.71
CA VAL A 75 -9.96 -0.81 1.12
C VAL A 75 -10.10 -0.59 -0.39
N ARG A 76 -10.31 0.65 -0.82
CA ARG A 76 -10.40 0.99 -2.26
C ARG A 76 -9.13 0.64 -3.02
N LEU A 77 -7.96 0.82 -2.40
CA LEU A 77 -6.67 0.43 -2.97
C LEU A 77 -6.59 -1.09 -3.10
N ALA A 78 -6.97 -1.85 -2.07
CA ALA A 78 -6.96 -3.32 -2.13
C ALA A 78 -7.85 -3.85 -3.26
N GLU A 79 -9.09 -3.37 -3.37
CA GLU A 79 -10.01 -3.72 -4.47
C GLU A 79 -9.44 -3.36 -5.84
N ARG A 80 -8.78 -2.21 -5.97
CA ARG A 80 -8.13 -1.79 -7.22
C ARG A 80 -6.93 -2.67 -7.55
N ILE A 81 -6.14 -3.07 -6.55
CA ILE A 81 -4.98 -3.95 -6.71
C ILE A 81 -5.42 -5.33 -7.14
N LYS A 82 -6.34 -5.98 -6.42
CA LYS A 82 -6.84 -7.32 -6.75
C LYS A 82 -7.53 -7.37 -8.11
N ARG A 83 -8.18 -6.28 -8.57
CA ARG A 83 -8.70 -6.20 -9.94
C ARG A 83 -7.63 -6.25 -11.03
N VAL A 84 -6.41 -5.76 -10.74
CA VAL A 84 -5.30 -5.71 -11.71
C VAL A 84 -4.39 -6.93 -11.57
N ASN A 85 -4.15 -7.39 -10.35
CA ASN A 85 -3.37 -8.56 -10.01
C ASN A 85 -4.07 -9.31 -8.87
N PRO A 86 -4.94 -10.29 -9.19
CA PRO A 86 -5.66 -11.08 -8.19
C PRO A 86 -4.74 -11.87 -7.25
N ASP A 87 -3.54 -12.21 -7.73
CA ASP A 87 -2.56 -13.02 -7.01
C ASP A 87 -1.64 -12.19 -6.09
N ALA A 88 -1.76 -10.86 -6.09
CA ALA A 88 -0.95 -10.01 -5.20
C ALA A 88 -1.37 -10.21 -3.75
N HIS A 89 -0.43 -10.48 -2.85
CA HIS A 89 -0.69 -10.49 -1.41
C HIS A 89 -0.72 -9.06 -0.87
N ILE A 90 -1.74 -8.72 -0.09
CA ILE A 90 -1.95 -7.35 0.41
C ILE A 90 -1.90 -7.36 1.93
N VAL A 91 -0.84 -6.77 2.49
CA VAL A 91 -0.63 -6.67 3.94
C VAL A 91 -0.87 -5.24 4.40
N ALA A 92 -1.76 -5.05 5.37
CA ALA A 92 -1.97 -3.76 6.02
C ALA A 92 -1.13 -3.64 7.31
N GLY A 93 -0.38 -2.55 7.44
CA GLY A 93 0.37 -2.21 8.66
C GLY A 93 -0.09 -0.90 9.29
N GLY A 94 0.14 -0.71 10.58
CA GLY A 94 -0.21 0.53 11.29
C GLY A 94 -1.21 0.31 12.42
N LEU A 95 -1.43 1.36 13.22
CA LEU A 95 -2.26 1.28 14.41
C LEU A 95 -3.71 0.91 14.07
N THR A 96 -4.29 1.61 13.10
CA THR A 96 -5.65 1.33 12.63
C THR A 96 -5.73 -0.04 11.97
N ALA A 97 -4.78 -0.42 11.10
CA ALA A 97 -4.74 -1.76 10.52
C ALA A 97 -4.76 -2.86 11.61
N SER A 98 -3.99 -2.67 12.69
CA SER A 98 -3.89 -3.64 13.79
C SER A 98 -5.20 -3.75 14.58
N LEU A 99 -5.88 -2.62 14.85
CA LEU A 99 -7.17 -2.61 15.55
C LEU A 99 -8.30 -3.27 14.73
N TYR A 100 -8.23 -3.17 13.40
CA TYR A 100 -9.26 -3.65 12.48
C TYR A 100 -8.81 -4.88 11.67
N ALA A 101 -7.76 -5.59 12.09
CA ALA A 101 -7.14 -6.68 11.32
C ALA A 101 -8.15 -7.77 10.93
N HIS A 102 -9.01 -8.19 11.86
CA HIS A 102 -10.06 -9.17 11.62
C HIS A 102 -11.03 -8.72 10.52
N ILE A 103 -11.46 -7.46 10.53
CA ILE A 103 -12.37 -6.91 9.50
C ILE A 103 -11.67 -6.83 8.14
N LEU A 104 -10.40 -6.41 8.11
CA LEU A 104 -9.64 -6.30 6.87
C LEU A 104 -9.47 -7.66 6.19
N ALA A 105 -9.08 -8.69 6.96
CA ALA A 105 -8.89 -10.04 6.45
C ALA A 105 -10.21 -10.71 6.03
N GLU A 106 -11.27 -10.60 6.85
CA GLU A 106 -12.54 -11.31 6.60
C GLU A 106 -13.41 -10.66 5.51
N ARG A 107 -13.25 -9.36 5.24
CA ARG A 107 -14.18 -8.62 4.37
C ARG A 107 -13.56 -7.94 3.15
N TYR A 108 -12.25 -7.74 3.13
CA TYR A 108 -11.61 -6.84 2.17
C TYR A 108 -10.35 -7.42 1.49
N ASP A 109 -10.21 -8.74 1.45
CA ASP A 109 -9.15 -9.48 0.74
C ASP A 109 -7.72 -9.05 1.11
N PHE A 110 -7.53 -8.67 2.38
CA PHE A 110 -6.20 -8.54 2.97
C PHE A 110 -5.70 -9.90 3.46
N ASP A 111 -4.39 -10.11 3.33
CA ASP A 111 -3.67 -11.34 3.67
C ASP A 111 -3.07 -11.30 5.09
#